data_AF-A0A8T6P098-F1
#
_entry.id   AF-A0A8T6P098-F1
#
_cell.length_a   1.000
_cell.length_b   1.000
_cell.length_c   1.000
_cell.angle_alpha   90.00
_cell.angle_beta   90.00
_cell.angle_gamma   90.00
#
_symmetry.space_group_name_H-M   'P 1'
#
loop_
_entity.id
_entity.type
_entity.pdbx_description
1 polymer ?
#
loop_
_entity_poly.entity_id
_entity_poly.type
_entity_poly.pdbx_seq_one_letter_code
_entity_poly.pdbx_strand_id
1 'polypeptide(L)'
;MIDREEARWIAGLVEQALDGLPQKPGLTLEVIDQPMYWLQIVPEIDEETGRLGAFLLNFPYRDHADSPLLVLSGADIMPPPGTTVDRWEDHGFARIRLRPDVPLIPLALFMGEVLEKIVGAPADGELKVFIEYGF
;
A
#
# COMPACT_ATOMS: atom_id res chain seq x y z
N MET A 1 -5.98 -5.67 13.53
CA MET A 1 -7.03 -4.78 12.99
C MET A 1 -6.58 -3.36 13.25
N ILE A 2 -6.15 -2.63 12.22
CA ILE A 2 -5.68 -1.23 12.35
C ILE A 2 -6.80 -0.37 12.93
N ASP A 3 -6.51 0.36 14.01
CA ASP A 3 -7.50 1.24 14.62
C ASP A 3 -7.67 2.55 13.82
N ARG A 4 -8.73 3.30 14.15
CA ARG A 4 -9.05 4.55 13.42
C ARG A 4 -7.99 5.65 13.63
N GLU A 5 -7.28 5.65 14.76
CA GLU A 5 -6.22 6.62 15.04
C GLU A 5 -4.97 6.29 14.24
N GLU A 6 -4.62 5.01 14.15
CA GLU A 6 -3.51 4.50 13.35
C GLU A 6 -3.75 4.72 11.84
N ALA A 7 -4.97 4.48 11.36
CA ALA A 7 -5.33 4.81 9.98
C ALA A 7 -5.23 6.32 9.68
N ARG A 8 -5.59 7.18 10.62
CA ARG A 8 -5.43 8.64 10.49
C ARG A 8 -3.97 9.05 10.50
N TRP A 9 -3.16 8.37 11.32
CA TRP A 9 -1.73 8.59 11.36
C TRP A 9 -1.07 8.22 10.02
N ILE A 10 -1.36 7.03 9.48
CA ILE A 10 -0.89 6.62 8.15
C ILE A 10 -1.37 7.60 7.08
N ALA A 11 -2.65 8.01 7.11
CA ALA A 11 -3.17 9.00 6.17
C ALA A 11 -2.41 10.33 6.24
N GLY A 12 -2.11 10.82 7.45
CA GLY A 12 -1.31 12.04 7.63
C GLY A 12 0.12 11.91 7.12
N LEU A 13 0.73 10.72 7.21
CA LEU A 13 2.04 10.45 6.63
C LEU A 13 2.00 10.43 5.11
N VAL A 14 0.95 9.85 4.53
CA VAL A 14 0.73 9.89 3.07
C VAL A 14 0.53 11.34 2.62
N GLU A 15 -0.25 12.16 3.33
CA GLU A 15 -0.39 13.59 3.02
C GLU A 15 0.95 14.33 3.07
N GLN A 16 1.74 14.12 4.13
CA GLN A 16 3.06 14.75 4.27
C GLN A 16 4.04 14.32 3.17
N ALA A 17 3.98 13.06 2.75
CA ALA A 17 4.78 12.57 1.63
C ALA A 17 4.35 13.22 0.31
N LEU A 18 3.04 13.45 0.12
CA LEU A 18 2.52 14.00 -1.13
C LEU A 18 2.53 15.54 -1.20
N ASP A 19 2.63 16.25 -0.07
CA ASP A 19 2.56 17.71 -0.03
C ASP A 19 3.88 18.41 -0.35
N GLY A 20 3.82 19.47 -1.18
CA GLY A 20 4.89 20.44 -1.36
C GLY A 20 6.17 20.00 -2.11
N LEU A 21 6.25 18.78 -2.64
CA LEU A 21 7.50 18.26 -3.22
C LEU A 21 7.43 18.12 -4.76
N PRO A 22 8.41 18.66 -5.52
CA PRO A 22 8.48 18.48 -6.98
C PRO A 22 8.73 17.01 -7.38
N GLN A 23 9.35 16.25 -6.47
CA GLN A 23 9.57 14.81 -6.57
C GLN A 23 8.48 14.10 -5.76
N LYS A 24 7.99 12.98 -6.28
CA LYS A 24 6.76 12.32 -5.84
C LYS A 24 7.16 11.10 -5.02
N PRO A 25 7.29 11.23 -3.70
CA PRO A 25 7.92 10.17 -2.95
C PRO A 25 6.98 8.97 -2.82
N GLY A 26 7.57 7.79 -2.89
CA GLY A 26 6.93 6.57 -2.40
C GLY A 26 6.94 6.57 -0.88
N LEU A 27 5.98 5.88 -0.28
CA LEU A 27 5.95 5.62 1.15
C LEU A 27 6.04 4.12 1.38
N THR A 28 7.06 3.69 2.12
CA THR A 28 7.26 2.30 2.52
C THR A 28 7.02 2.17 4.03
N LEU A 29 6.11 1.29 4.41
CA LEU A 29 5.87 0.87 5.79
C LEU A 29 6.57 -0.47 6.00
N GLU A 30 7.39 -0.59 7.04
CA GLU A 30 8.06 -1.83 7.42
C GLU A 30 7.85 -2.10 8.91
N VAL A 31 7.71 -3.36 9.32
CA VAL A 31 7.73 -3.73 10.74
C VAL A 31 9.18 -3.67 11.24
N ILE A 32 9.45 -2.90 12.30
CA ILE A 32 10.82 -2.60 12.78
C ILE A 32 11.64 -3.87 12.99
N ASP A 33 11.08 -4.83 13.72
CA ASP A 33 11.79 -6.06 14.08
C ASP A 33 11.75 -7.13 12.97
N GLN A 34 10.94 -6.90 11.93
CA GLN A 34 10.73 -7.86 10.84
C GLN A 34 10.66 -7.14 9.48
N PRO A 35 11.79 -6.64 8.94
CA PRO A 35 11.80 -5.86 7.69
C PRO A 35 11.29 -6.62 6.47
N MET A 36 11.14 -7.95 6.56
CA MET A 36 10.48 -8.76 5.54
C MET A 36 8.98 -8.48 5.43
N TYR A 37 8.37 -7.90 6.46
CA TYR A 37 6.98 -7.44 6.46
C TYR A 37 6.97 -5.96 6.12
N TRP A 38 6.69 -5.70 4.86
CA TRP A 38 6.66 -4.35 4.34
C TRP A 38 5.53 -4.18 3.34
N LEU A 39 5.14 -2.93 3.14
CA LEU A 39 4.19 -2.54 2.13
C LEU A 39 4.55 -1.14 1.66
N GLN A 40 4.58 -0.94 0.36
CA GLN A 40 4.94 0.33 -0.25
C GLN A 40 3.79 0.85 -1.10
N ILE A 41 3.50 2.14 -0.97
CA ILE A 41 2.61 2.87 -1.84
C ILE A 41 3.40 3.88 -2.67
N VAL A 42 3.20 3.87 -3.99
CA VAL A 42 3.89 4.75 -4.94
C VAL A 42 2.85 5.51 -5.77
N PRO A 43 2.87 6.84 -5.80
CA PRO A 43 2.02 7.61 -6.71
C PRO A 43 2.50 7.43 -8.16
N GLU A 44 1.60 7.01 -9.04
CA GLU A 44 1.85 6.93 -10.48
C GLU A 44 1.20 8.10 -11.20
N ILE A 45 1.91 8.66 -12.16
CA ILE A 45 1.52 9.88 -12.84
C ILE A 45 1.20 9.54 -14.27
N ASP A 46 0.07 10.06 -14.71
CA ASP A 46 -0.31 10.03 -16.10
C ASP A 46 0.60 10.99 -16.88
N GLU A 47 1.40 10.43 -17.81
CA GLU A 47 2.40 11.19 -18.57
C GLU A 47 1.77 12.25 -19.47
N GLU A 48 0.55 12.01 -19.97
CA GLU A 48 -0.14 12.92 -20.88
C GLU A 48 -0.68 14.16 -20.15
N THR A 49 -1.18 13.96 -18.93
CA THR A 49 -1.84 15.02 -18.14
C THR A 49 -0.96 15.61 -17.05
N GLY A 50 0.13 14.93 -16.69
CA GLY A 50 1.01 15.29 -15.57
C GLY A 50 0.35 15.15 -14.19
N ARG A 51 -0.85 14.57 -14.12
CA ARG A 51 -1.64 14.43 -12.89
C ARG A 51 -1.46 13.04 -12.28
N LEU A 52 -1.86 12.89 -11.01
CA LEU A 52 -1.93 11.58 -10.37
C LEU A 52 -2.90 10.68 -11.15
N GLY A 53 -2.37 9.61 -11.73
CA GLY A 53 -3.11 8.63 -12.52
C GLY A 53 -3.51 7.40 -11.71
N ALA A 54 -2.73 7.03 -10.69
CA ALA A 54 -3.03 5.93 -9.78
C ALA A 54 -2.14 5.94 -8.53
N PHE A 55 -2.47 5.08 -7.56
CA PHE A 55 -1.52 4.62 -6.55
C PHE A 55 -1.16 3.15 -6.82
N LEU A 56 0.12 2.84 -6.89
CA LEU A 56 0.63 1.48 -6.95
C LEU A 56 0.92 0.99 -5.54
N LEU A 57 0.31 -0.13 -5.16
CA LEU A 57 0.58 -0.78 -3.89
C LEU A 57 1.41 -2.02 -4.13
N ASN A 58 2.60 -2.05 -3.54
CA ASN A 58 3.64 -3.07 -3.66
C ASN A 58 3.76 -3.81 -2.32
N PHE A 59 3.72 -5.14 -2.32
CA PHE A 59 3.89 -5.91 -1.09
C PHE A 59 4.41 -7.34 -1.34
N PRO A 60 5.08 -7.96 -0.35
CA PRO A 60 5.44 -9.36 -0.40
C PRO A 60 4.22 -10.27 -0.55
N TYR A 61 4.38 -11.32 -1.35
CA TYR A 61 3.30 -12.23 -1.72
C TYR A 61 3.73 -13.69 -1.58
N ARG A 62 4.42 -14.00 -0.47
CA ARG A 62 5.23 -15.21 -0.30
C ARG A 62 4.43 -16.48 -0.09
N ASP A 63 3.24 -16.38 0.49
CA ASP A 63 2.42 -17.53 0.89
C ASP A 63 1.23 -17.76 -0.06
N HIS A 64 1.26 -17.16 -1.25
CA HIS A 64 0.13 -17.12 -2.17
C HIS A 64 0.56 -17.43 -3.61
N ALA A 65 -0.29 -18.15 -4.34
CA ALA A 65 -0.08 -18.53 -5.75
C ALA A 65 -1.27 -18.17 -6.67
N ASP A 66 -2.27 -17.47 -6.12
CA ASP A 66 -3.46 -17.04 -6.86
C ASP A 66 -3.41 -15.54 -7.15
N SER A 67 -4.33 -15.05 -7.99
CA SER A 67 -4.49 -13.61 -8.22
C SER A 67 -4.62 -12.82 -6.92
N PRO A 68 -3.88 -11.72 -6.73
CA PRO A 68 -3.97 -10.86 -5.55
C PRO A 68 -5.40 -10.45 -5.19
N LEU A 69 -6.26 -10.17 -6.18
CA LEU A 69 -7.65 -9.81 -5.89
C LEU A 69 -8.47 -10.99 -5.34
N LEU A 70 -8.18 -12.22 -5.78
CA LEU A 70 -8.83 -13.42 -5.25
C LEU A 70 -8.36 -13.68 -3.81
N VAL A 71 -7.06 -13.51 -3.55
CA VAL A 71 -6.51 -13.68 -2.20
C VAL A 71 -7.02 -12.62 -1.24
N LEU A 72 -7.08 -11.35 -1.66
CA LEU A 72 -7.69 -10.28 -0.86
C LEU A 72 -9.16 -10.60 -0.53
N SER A 73 -9.92 -11.05 -1.53
CA SER A 73 -11.32 -11.46 -1.33
C SER A 73 -11.43 -12.66 -0.38
N GLY A 74 -10.52 -13.64 -0.46
CA GLY A 74 -10.49 -14.80 0.43
C GLY A 74 -10.08 -14.46 1.87
N ALA A 75 -9.38 -13.34 2.06
CA ALA A 75 -9.00 -12.79 3.36
C ALA A 75 -10.02 -11.77 3.93
N ASP A 76 -11.21 -11.69 3.33
CA ASP A 76 -12.26 -10.72 3.67
C ASP A 76 -11.77 -9.25 3.62
N ILE A 77 -10.86 -8.94 2.70
CA ILE A 77 -10.42 -7.56 2.43
C ILE A 77 -11.19 -7.03 1.23
N MET A 78 -11.81 -5.86 1.41
CA MET A 78 -12.50 -5.15 0.33
C MET A 78 -11.57 -4.11 -0.30
N PRO A 79 -10.97 -4.38 -1.48
CA PRO A 79 -10.15 -3.37 -2.13
C PRO A 79 -11.00 -2.19 -2.59
N PRO A 80 -10.42 -0.97 -2.68
CA PRO A 80 -11.12 0.19 -3.22
C PRO A 80 -11.73 -0.10 -4.60
N PRO A 81 -12.91 0.48 -4.93
CA PRO A 81 -13.54 0.24 -6.23
C PRO A 81 -12.62 0.58 -7.41
N GLY A 82 -12.55 -0.32 -8.39
CA GLY A 82 -11.68 -0.15 -9.57
C GLY A 82 -10.21 -0.50 -9.31
N THR A 83 -9.90 -1.18 -8.19
CA THR A 83 -8.58 -1.80 -8.00
C THR A 83 -8.35 -2.87 -9.07
N THR A 84 -7.19 -2.83 -9.71
CA THR A 84 -6.76 -3.85 -10.68
C THR A 84 -5.43 -4.46 -10.25
N VAL A 85 -5.11 -5.65 -10.74
CA VAL A 85 -3.77 -6.21 -10.57
C VAL A 85 -2.87 -5.68 -11.68
N ASP A 86 -1.68 -5.19 -11.31
CA ASP A 86 -0.65 -4.75 -12.26
C ASP A 86 0.28 -5.91 -12.60
N ARG A 87 0.84 -6.57 -11.58
CA ARG A 87 1.72 -7.73 -11.71
C ARG A 87 1.73 -8.57 -10.43
N TRP A 88 1.98 -9.87 -10.54
CA TRP A 88 2.34 -10.70 -9.40
C TRP A 88 3.22 -11.89 -9.81
N GLU A 89 3.89 -12.45 -8.81
CA GLU A 89 4.64 -13.70 -8.89
C GLU A 89 4.17 -14.62 -7.78
N ASP A 90 3.89 -15.88 -8.11
CA ASP A 90 3.55 -16.89 -7.11
C ASP A 90 4.69 -17.01 -6.10
N HIS A 91 4.36 -16.93 -4.81
CA HIS A 91 5.31 -16.96 -3.71
C HIS A 91 6.39 -15.86 -3.74
N GLY A 92 6.15 -14.77 -4.46
CA GLY A 92 7.10 -13.68 -4.65
C GLY A 92 6.56 -12.36 -4.18
N PHE A 93 6.09 -11.56 -5.13
CA PHE A 93 5.73 -10.18 -4.96
C PHE A 93 4.45 -9.86 -5.72
N ALA A 94 3.62 -8.97 -5.17
CA ALA A 94 2.41 -8.49 -5.83
C ALA A 94 2.39 -6.97 -5.91
N ARG A 95 1.84 -6.47 -7.02
CA ARG A 95 1.50 -5.07 -7.20
C ARG A 95 0.07 -4.95 -7.69
N ILE A 96 -0.71 -4.15 -6.98
CA ILE A 96 -2.04 -3.75 -7.39
C ILE A 96 -2.06 -2.24 -7.67
N ARG A 97 -2.98 -1.85 -8.53
CA ARG A 97 -3.20 -0.47 -8.96
C ARG A 97 -4.52 0.01 -8.39
N LEU A 98 -4.47 1.11 -7.67
CA LEU A 98 -5.60 1.80 -7.05
C LEU A 98 -5.88 3.09 -7.82
N ARG A 99 -7.15 3.48 -7.87
CA ARG A 99 -7.53 4.75 -8.52
C ARG A 99 -6.96 5.96 -7.75
N PRO A 100 -6.75 7.09 -8.42
CA PRO A 100 -6.17 8.27 -7.79
C PRO A 100 -7.17 9.03 -6.89
N ASP A 101 -8.46 8.72 -6.98
CA ASP A 101 -9.54 9.35 -6.22
C ASP A 101 -9.87 8.62 -4.90
N VAL A 102 -9.11 7.59 -4.53
CA VAL A 102 -9.31 6.86 -3.27
C VAL A 102 -9.02 7.80 -2.10
N PRO A 103 -9.97 8.01 -1.16
CA PRO A 103 -9.72 8.86 -0.02
C PRO A 103 -8.64 8.26 0.89
N LEU A 104 -7.81 9.12 1.50
CA LEU A 104 -6.59 8.72 2.20
C LEU A 104 -6.84 7.85 3.44
N ILE A 105 -7.92 8.10 4.19
CA ILE A 105 -8.27 7.27 5.35
C ILE A 105 -8.64 5.84 4.92
N PRO A 106 -9.58 5.62 3.97
CA PRO A 106 -9.81 4.31 3.37
C PRO A 106 -8.56 3.64 2.80
N LEU A 107 -7.68 4.40 2.16
CA LEU A 107 -6.41 3.89 1.63
C LEU A 107 -5.51 3.36 2.74
N ALA A 108 -5.35 4.13 3.81
CA ALA A 108 -4.58 3.74 4.99
C ALA A 108 -5.15 2.48 5.67
N LEU A 109 -6.47 2.41 5.84
CA LEU A 109 -7.14 1.21 6.38
C LEU A 109 -6.87 -0.01 5.51
N PHE A 110 -7.03 0.12 4.20
CA PHE A 110 -6.78 -0.94 3.24
C PHE A 110 -5.31 -1.40 3.27
N MET A 111 -4.35 -0.48 3.30
CA MET A 111 -2.93 -0.79 3.45
C MET A 111 -2.67 -1.58 4.73
N GLY A 112 -3.31 -1.19 5.84
CA GLY A 112 -3.24 -1.90 7.11
C GLY A 112 -3.73 -3.34 7.04
N GLU A 113 -4.90 -3.54 6.43
CA GLU A 113 -5.44 -4.89 6.24
C GLU A 113 -4.54 -5.77 5.37
N VAL A 114 -3.96 -5.21 4.30
CA VAL A 114 -3.00 -5.93 3.44
C VAL A 114 -1.76 -6.31 4.24
N LEU A 115 -1.21 -5.37 5.01
CA LEU A 115 -0.01 -5.60 5.81
C LEU A 115 -0.24 -6.70 6.87
N GLU A 116 -1.38 -6.67 7.56
CA GLU A 116 -1.71 -7.65 8.60
C GLU A 116 -2.07 -9.02 8.01
N LYS A 117 -3.03 -9.08 7.08
CA LYS A 117 -3.65 -10.35 6.67
C LYS A 117 -3.00 -11.00 5.45
N ILE A 118 -2.32 -10.22 4.60
CA ILE A 118 -1.66 -10.75 3.39
C ILE A 118 -0.16 -10.84 3.58
N VAL A 119 0.48 -9.77 4.06
CA VAL A 119 1.93 -9.78 4.31
C VAL A 119 2.27 -10.56 5.59
N GLY A 120 1.33 -10.67 6.53
CA GLY A 120 1.49 -11.42 7.77
C GLY A 120 2.16 -10.62 8.88
N ALA A 121 2.12 -9.29 8.82
CA ALA A 121 2.66 -8.45 9.88
C ALA A 121 1.89 -8.64 11.20
N PRO A 122 2.58 -8.69 12.36
CA PRO A 122 1.92 -8.74 13.65
C PRO A 122 1.10 -7.48 13.89
N ALA A 123 -0.11 -7.65 14.44
CA ALA A 123 -1.06 -6.55 14.67
C ALA A 123 -0.59 -5.51 15.71
N ASP A 124 0.39 -5.87 16.54
CA ASP A 124 1.00 -5.02 17.58
C ASP A 124 2.47 -4.66 17.25
N GLY A 125 2.90 -4.89 16.02
CA GLY A 125 4.26 -4.57 15.58
C GLY A 125 4.50 -3.07 15.46
N GLU A 126 5.65 -2.59 15.95
CA GLU A 126 6.06 -1.21 15.68
C GLU A 126 6.42 -1.04 14.20
N LEU A 127 5.90 0.04 13.60
CA LEU A 127 6.11 0.36 12.20
C LEU A 127 7.18 1.44 12.02
N LYS A 128 8.06 1.24 11.06
CA LYS A 128 8.97 2.25 10.51
C LYS A 128 8.45 2.73 9.17
N VAL A 129 8.46 4.05 8.98
CA VAL A 129 8.01 4.67 7.74
C VAL A 129 9.21 5.29 7.04
N PHE A 130 9.36 4.96 5.77
CA PHE A 130 10.35 5.53 4.87
C PHE A 130 9.64 6.32 3.78
N ILE A 131 10.14 7.53 3.53
CA ILE A 131 9.69 8.37 2.41
C ILE A 131 10.81 8.32 1.38
N GLU A 132 10.56 7.64 0.26
CA GLU A 132 11.53 7.38 -0.80
C GLU A 132 11.35 8.39 -1.93
N TYR A 133 12.34 9.26 -2.11
CA TYR A 133 12.36 10.22 -3.21
C TYR A 133 13.01 9.56 -4.42
N GLY A 134 12.26 9.38 -5.51
CA GLY A 134 12.82 8.93 -6.78
C GLY A 134 13.85 9.93 -7.31
N PHE A 135 15.06 9.46 -7.61
CA PHE A 135 16.08 10.23 -8.33
C PHE A 135 15.92 10.07 -9.84
#